data_AF-A0A819AG22-F1
#
_entry.id   AF-A0A819AG22-F1
#
_cell.length_a   1.000
_cell.length_b   1.000
_cell.length_c   1.000
_cell.angle_alpha   90.00
_cell.angle_beta   90.00
_cell.angle_gamma   90.00
#
_symmetry.space_group_name_H-M   'P 1'
#
loop_
_entity.id
_entity.type
_entity.pdbx_description
1 polymer ?
#
loop_
_entity_poly.entity_id
_entity_poly.type
_entity_poly.pdbx_seq_one_letter_code
_entity_poly.pdbx_strand_id
1 'polypeptide(L)'
;PNLHTLKLDFLSLNEIYLKLIEQNEIFRYVSNTNKITNIDIREKCTLEIFQLIIYLFPQVEYLKIRINKKEINQIIRYLFSKNTDKIRRLFFLCISQIPKVCLPELDFLIKSENLLNDYSIKYINRDLYLWW
;
A
#
# COMPACT_ATOMS: atom_id res chain seq x y z
N PRO A 1 13.75 -19.81 -3.92
CA PRO A 1 12.34 -19.41 -4.10
C PRO A 1 12.26 -17.94 -4.56
N ASN A 2 12.04 -17.73 -5.87
CA ASN A 2 12.16 -16.45 -6.58
C ASN A 2 10.80 -15.73 -6.72
N LEU A 3 9.97 -15.75 -5.67
CA LEU A 3 8.66 -15.12 -5.73
C LEU A 3 8.82 -13.60 -5.53
N HIS A 4 8.75 -12.85 -6.63
CA HIS A 4 8.82 -11.38 -6.63
C HIS A 4 7.44 -10.73 -6.62
N THR A 5 6.41 -11.46 -7.03
CA THR A 5 5.04 -10.96 -7.14
C THR A 5 4.09 -11.80 -6.31
N LEU A 6 3.32 -11.15 -5.45
CA LEU A 6 2.25 -11.76 -4.68
C LEU A 6 0.91 -11.22 -5.18
N LYS A 7 -0.01 -12.12 -5.50
CA LYS A 7 -1.39 -11.78 -5.85
C LYS A 7 -2.31 -12.36 -4.80
N LEU A 8 -3.14 -11.51 -4.20
CA LEU A 8 -4.04 -11.87 -3.11
C LEU A 8 -5.47 -11.59 -3.55
N ASP A 9 -6.22 -12.66 -3.74
CA ASP A 9 -7.65 -12.57 -4.09
C ASP A 9 -8.52 -12.31 -2.86
N PHE A 10 -8.09 -12.78 -1.69
CA PHE A 10 -8.77 -12.63 -0.40
C PHE A 10 -7.75 -12.57 0.74
N LEU A 11 -8.01 -11.71 1.71
CA LEU A 11 -7.16 -11.50 2.88
C LEU A 11 -8.03 -11.26 4.13
N SER A 12 -8.47 -12.34 4.77
CA SER A 12 -9.09 -12.25 6.10
C SER A 12 -8.01 -12.14 7.16
N LEU A 13 -7.64 -10.92 7.52
CA LEU A 13 -6.71 -10.64 8.61
C LEU A 13 -7.40 -9.75 9.63
N ASN A 14 -7.41 -10.21 10.88
CA ASN A 14 -7.84 -9.43 12.06
C ASN A 14 -6.64 -8.69 12.68
N GLU A 15 -6.90 -7.59 13.39
CA GLU A 15 -5.89 -6.76 14.06
C GLU A 15 -4.92 -7.53 14.96
N ILE A 16 -5.35 -8.67 15.50
CA ILE A 16 -4.55 -9.55 16.36
C ILE A 16 -3.26 -9.99 15.65
N TYR A 17 -3.29 -10.14 14.31
CA TYR A 17 -2.13 -10.63 13.57
C TYR A 17 -0.95 -9.66 13.56
N LEU A 18 -1.18 -8.34 13.55
CA LEU A 18 -0.09 -7.36 13.58
C LEU A 18 0.78 -7.52 14.85
N LYS A 19 0.13 -7.61 16.01
CA LYS A 19 0.81 -7.82 17.29
C LYS A 19 1.53 -9.18 17.34
N LEU A 20 0.90 -10.22 16.82
CA LEU A 20 1.50 -11.56 16.78
C LEU A 20 2.75 -11.59 15.88
N ILE A 21 2.71 -10.90 14.74
CA ILE A 21 3.86 -10.83 13.82
C ILE A 21 5.01 -10.07 14.48
N GLU A 22 4.73 -8.97 15.18
CA GLU A 22 5.78 -8.21 15.88
C GLU A 22 6.47 -9.02 16.99
N GLN A 23 5.71 -9.88 17.66
CA GLN A 23 6.21 -10.69 18.78
C GLN A 23 6.90 -11.98 18.31
N ASN A 24 6.61 -12.48 17.11
CA ASN A 24 7.15 -13.74 16.63
C ASN A 24 8.41 -13.56 15.76
N GLU A 25 9.55 -14.06 16.24
CA GLU A 25 10.84 -13.98 15.56
C GLU A 25 10.86 -14.65 14.18
N ILE A 26 10.17 -15.78 14.01
CA ILE A 26 10.12 -16.48 12.74
C ILE A 26 9.39 -15.63 11.70
N PHE A 27 8.25 -15.04 12.08
CA PHE A 27 7.50 -14.16 11.18
C PHE A 27 8.29 -12.90 10.82
N ARG A 28 8.98 -12.27 11.78
CA ARG A 28 9.86 -11.13 11.50
C ARG A 28 10.98 -11.52 10.54
N TYR A 29 11.59 -12.68 10.74
CA TYR A 29 12.64 -13.18 9.84
C TYR A 29 12.10 -13.40 8.42
N VAL A 30 10.94 -14.05 8.27
CA VAL A 30 10.31 -14.27 6.95
C VAL A 30 9.90 -12.95 6.29
N SER A 31 9.36 -12.00 7.04
CA SER A 31 9.04 -10.65 6.54
C SER A 31 10.29 -9.92 6.04
N ASN A 32 11.38 -9.93 6.81
CA ASN A 32 12.58 -9.18 6.43
C ASN A 32 13.39 -9.84 5.30
N THR A 33 13.28 -11.16 5.12
CA THR A 33 14.07 -11.92 4.14
C THR A 33 13.33 -12.24 2.85
N ASN A 34 12.02 -12.01 2.78
CA ASN A 34 11.30 -12.20 1.52
C ASN A 34 11.73 -11.16 0.46
N LYS A 35 11.59 -11.56 -0.80
CA LYS A 35 12.00 -10.77 -1.98
C LYS A 35 10.80 -10.26 -2.79
N ILE A 36 9.64 -10.17 -2.15
CA ILE A 36 8.41 -9.73 -2.82
C ILE A 36 8.49 -8.21 -2.98
N THR A 37 8.52 -7.77 -4.23
CA THR A 37 8.58 -6.35 -4.61
C THR A 37 7.25 -5.88 -5.21
N ASN A 38 6.42 -6.80 -5.71
CA ASN A 38 5.13 -6.49 -6.33
C ASN A 38 4.00 -7.14 -5.57
N ILE A 39 2.99 -6.37 -5.21
CA ILE A 39 1.79 -6.88 -4.53
C ILE A 39 0.55 -6.41 -5.27
N ASP A 40 -0.36 -7.33 -5.57
CA ASP A 40 -1.68 -7.06 -6.15
C ASP A 40 -2.76 -7.66 -5.25
N ILE A 41 -3.49 -6.80 -4.54
CA ILE A 41 -4.61 -7.21 -3.69
C ILE A 41 -5.92 -6.81 -4.37
N ARG A 42 -6.73 -7.82 -4.70
CA ARG A 42 -7.99 -7.63 -5.41
C ARG A 42 -9.17 -7.39 -4.49
N GLU A 43 -9.00 -7.63 -3.20
CA GLU A 43 -9.99 -7.30 -2.18
C GLU A 43 -9.91 -5.81 -1.80
N LYS A 44 -11.01 -5.26 -1.28
CA LYS A 44 -11.04 -3.91 -0.72
C LYS A 44 -10.23 -3.88 0.57
N CYS A 45 -9.07 -3.25 0.55
CA CYS A 45 -8.23 -3.04 1.72
C CYS A 45 -8.80 -1.92 2.61
N THR A 46 -8.83 -2.19 3.91
CA THR A 46 -8.89 -1.16 4.96
C THR A 46 -7.49 -0.66 5.28
N LEU A 47 -7.39 0.41 6.07
CA LEU A 47 -6.10 0.90 6.57
C LEU A 47 -5.32 -0.19 7.33
N GLU A 48 -5.97 -0.97 8.19
CA GLU A 48 -5.32 -1.98 9.04
C GLU A 48 -4.70 -3.10 8.19
N ILE A 49 -5.46 -3.59 7.20
CA ILE A 49 -4.96 -4.58 6.24
C ILE A 49 -3.77 -4.01 5.47
N PHE A 50 -3.87 -2.75 5.02
CA PHE A 50 -2.79 -2.07 4.31
C PHE A 50 -1.51 -1.99 5.16
N GLN A 51 -1.63 -1.57 6.42
CA GLN A 51 -0.50 -1.50 7.36
C GLN A 51 0.17 -2.87 7.55
N LEU A 52 -0.65 -3.92 7.67
CA LEU A 52 -0.18 -5.29 7.81
C LEU A 52 0.58 -5.79 6.58
N ILE A 53 0.09 -5.49 5.38
CA ILE A 53 0.78 -5.83 4.13
C ILE A 53 2.15 -5.15 4.06
N ILE A 54 2.20 -3.84 4.33
CA ILE A 54 3.47 -3.09 4.35
C ILE A 54 4.43 -3.69 5.39
N TYR A 55 3.93 -4.11 6.54
CA TYR A 55 4.74 -4.77 7.56
C TYR A 55 5.30 -6.11 7.08
N LEU A 56 4.49 -6.92 6.41
CA LEU A 56 4.87 -8.26 5.94
C LEU A 56 5.84 -8.23 4.75
N PHE A 57 5.79 -7.16 3.96
CA PHE A 57 6.55 -7.04 2.72
C PHE A 57 7.30 -5.69 2.68
N PRO A 58 8.31 -5.51 3.53
CA PRO A 58 9.05 -4.25 3.63
C PRO A 58 9.87 -3.91 2.38
N GLN A 59 10.00 -4.87 1.45
CA GLN A 59 10.70 -4.69 0.17
C GLN A 59 9.76 -4.31 -0.98
N VAL A 60 8.49 -4.01 -0.69
CA VAL A 60 7.52 -3.67 -1.73
C VAL A 60 7.91 -2.37 -2.45
N GLU A 61 7.86 -2.44 -3.78
CA GLU A 61 8.18 -1.37 -4.72
C GLU A 61 6.92 -0.95 -5.49
N TYR A 62 6.08 -1.94 -5.83
CA TYR A 62 4.83 -1.78 -6.57
C TYR A 62 3.66 -2.36 -5.79
N LEU A 63 2.67 -1.52 -5.53
CA LEU A 63 1.47 -1.93 -4.80
C LEU A 63 0.23 -1.61 -5.62
N LYS A 64 -0.54 -2.65 -5.97
CA LYS A 64 -1.86 -2.56 -6.58
C LYS A 64 -2.90 -3.01 -5.57
N ILE A 65 -3.89 -2.17 -5.29
CA ILE A 65 -4.92 -2.43 -4.28
C ILE A 65 -6.28 -1.95 -4.75
N ARG A 66 -7.34 -2.51 -4.19
CA ARG A 66 -8.65 -1.88 -4.16
C ARG A 66 -8.86 -1.23 -2.81
N ILE A 67 -9.41 -0.02 -2.78
CA ILE A 67 -9.62 0.73 -1.55
C ILE A 67 -11.05 1.24 -1.52
N ASN A 68 -11.65 1.27 -0.33
CA ASN A 68 -12.91 1.98 -0.13
C ASN A 68 -12.67 3.49 -0.14
N LYS A 69 -13.51 4.29 -0.80
CA LYS A 69 -13.34 5.76 -0.90
C LYS A 69 -13.05 6.41 0.46
N LYS A 70 -13.69 5.93 1.54
CA LYS A 70 -13.54 6.45 2.90
C LYS A 70 -12.12 6.27 3.47
N GLU A 71 -11.40 5.25 3.03
CA GLU A 71 -10.08 4.85 3.54
C GLU A 71 -8.92 5.53 2.80
N ILE A 72 -9.15 6.01 1.56
CA ILE A 72 -8.10 6.50 0.66
C ILE A 72 -7.22 7.53 1.36
N ASN A 73 -7.83 8.56 1.95
CA ASN A 73 -7.07 9.66 2.54
C ASN A 73 -6.19 9.17 3.70
N GLN A 74 -6.70 8.24 4.51
CA GLN A 74 -5.95 7.69 5.65
C GLN A 74 -4.79 6.81 5.18
N ILE A 75 -5.03 5.95 4.17
CA ILE A 75 -3.99 5.10 3.58
C ILE A 75 -2.89 5.94 2.94
N ILE A 76 -3.26 6.98 2.19
CA ILE A 76 -2.31 7.88 1.52
C ILE A 76 -1.47 8.66 2.55
N ARG A 77 -2.10 9.18 3.61
CA ARG A 77 -1.37 9.82 4.71
C ARG A 77 -0.43 8.86 5.42
N TYR A 78 -0.87 7.63 5.68
CA TYR A 78 0.00 6.60 6.26
C TYR A 78 1.20 6.32 5.36
N LEU A 79 0.95 6.16 4.06
CA LEU A 79 1.95 5.85 3.04
C LEU A 79 3.08 6.88 2.98
N PHE A 80 2.71 8.16 3.04
CA PHE A 80 3.62 9.29 2.88
C PHE A 80 3.97 9.99 4.17
N SER A 81 3.57 9.42 5.32
CA SER A 81 4.02 9.94 6.61
C SER A 81 5.54 9.78 6.72
N LYS A 82 6.24 10.84 7.13
CA LYS A 82 7.71 10.94 7.14
C LYS A 82 8.44 9.94 8.05
N ASN A 83 7.71 9.10 8.77
CA ASN A 83 8.24 8.24 9.84
C ASN A 83 8.26 6.74 9.49
N THR A 84 7.80 6.34 8.30
CA THR A 84 7.67 4.92 7.95
C THR A 84 8.90 4.42 7.17
N ASP A 85 9.97 4.08 7.87
CA ASP A 85 11.18 3.46 7.28
C ASP A 85 10.88 2.21 6.43
N LYS A 86 9.75 1.54 6.71
CA LYS A 86 9.28 0.34 6.02
C LYS A 86 8.72 0.58 4.62
N ILE A 87 8.43 1.83 4.25
CA ILE A 87 7.83 2.19 2.96
C ILE A 87 8.84 2.89 2.04
N ARG A 88 10.11 3.02 2.47
CA ARG A 88 11.15 3.73 1.70
C ARG A 88 11.38 3.20 0.28
N ARG A 89 10.98 1.96 -0.01
CA ARG A 89 11.16 1.32 -1.32
C ARG A 89 9.95 1.43 -2.22
N LEU A 90 8.78 1.80 -1.70
CA LEU A 90 7.60 1.96 -2.53
C LEU A 90 7.74 3.24 -3.35
N PHE A 91 7.61 3.10 -4.66
CA PHE A 91 7.61 4.22 -5.61
C PHE A 91 6.43 4.15 -6.58
N PHE A 92 5.59 3.11 -6.47
CA PHE A 92 4.43 2.93 -7.35
C PHE A 92 3.21 2.41 -6.59
N LEU A 93 2.10 3.15 -6.71
CA LEU A 93 0.79 2.79 -6.18
C LEU A 93 -0.26 2.78 -7.30
N CYS A 94 -1.04 1.70 -7.37
CA CYS A 94 -2.20 1.56 -8.22
C CYS A 94 -3.45 1.31 -7.39
N ILE A 95 -4.42 2.22 -7.45
CA ILE A 95 -5.72 2.08 -6.78
C ILE A 95 -6.76 1.70 -7.83
N SER A 96 -7.23 0.45 -7.76
CA SER A 96 -8.08 -0.12 -8.79
C SER A 96 -9.56 0.14 -8.54
N GLN A 97 -10.34 0.21 -9.63
CA GLN A 97 -11.80 0.37 -9.60
C GLN A 97 -12.29 1.60 -8.80
N ILE A 98 -11.56 2.69 -8.89
CA ILE A 98 -11.84 3.92 -8.16
C ILE A 98 -12.62 4.92 -9.03
N PRO A 99 -13.58 5.67 -8.46
CA PRO A 99 -14.24 6.75 -9.18
C PRO A 99 -13.25 7.83 -9.65
N LYS A 100 -13.43 8.34 -10.88
CA LYS A 100 -12.56 9.38 -11.46
C LYS A 100 -12.48 10.66 -10.61
N VAL A 101 -13.53 10.97 -9.84
CA VAL A 101 -13.57 12.11 -8.91
C VAL A 101 -12.50 12.04 -7.84
N CYS A 102 -11.98 10.85 -7.52
CA CYS A 102 -10.94 10.71 -6.52
C CYS A 102 -9.55 11.17 -7.01
N LEU A 103 -9.33 11.31 -8.32
CA LEU A 103 -8.05 11.84 -8.83
C LEU A 103 -7.77 13.27 -8.36
N PRO A 104 -8.66 14.26 -8.58
CA PRO A 104 -8.42 15.61 -8.08
C PRO A 104 -8.44 15.68 -6.55
N GLU A 105 -9.25 14.85 -5.87
CA GLU A 105 -9.24 14.76 -4.40
C GLU A 105 -7.86 14.32 -3.87
N LEU A 106 -7.28 13.30 -4.50
CA LEU A 106 -5.97 12.77 -4.12
C LEU A 106 -4.83 13.74 -4.46
N ASP A 107 -4.88 14.34 -5.66
CA ASP A 107 -3.89 15.34 -6.07
C ASP A 107 -3.90 16.56 -5.14
N PHE A 108 -5.10 17.02 -4.75
CA PHE A 108 -5.26 18.08 -3.76
C PHE A 108 -4.68 17.70 -2.41
N LEU A 109 -4.98 16.50 -1.90
CA LEU A 109 -4.47 16.00 -0.62
C LEU A 109 -2.94 15.99 -0.56
N ILE A 110 -2.30 15.42 -1.60
CA ILE A 110 -0.84 15.30 -1.68
C ILE A 110 -0.18 16.69 -1.66
N LYS A 111 -0.72 17.65 -2.43
CA LYS A 111 -0.23 19.02 -2.48
C LYS A 111 -0.47 19.80 -1.19
N SER A 112 -1.67 19.72 -0.64
CA SER A 112 -2.07 20.51 0.54
C SER A 112 -1.27 20.11 1.79
N GLU A 113 -0.91 18.84 1.90
CA GLU A 113 -0.16 18.30 3.03
C GLU A 113 1.34 18.15 2.75
N ASN A 114 1.81 18.55 1.56
CA ASN A 114 3.20 18.39 1.12
C ASN A 114 3.72 16.95 1.31
N LEU A 115 2.92 15.97 0.90
CA LEU A 115 3.24 14.55 1.09
C LEU A 115 4.31 14.04 0.12
N LEU A 116 4.30 14.55 -1.11
CA LEU A 116 5.25 14.20 -2.18
C LEU A 116 5.61 15.45 -2.99
N ASN A 117 6.86 15.53 -3.44
CA ASN A 117 7.34 16.66 -4.27
C ASN A 117 7.30 16.31 -5.77
N ASP A 118 7.94 15.21 -6.18
CA ASP A 118 8.16 14.84 -7.58
C ASP A 118 7.29 13.65 -8.00
N TYR A 119 5.97 13.80 -7.90
CA TYR A 119 5.04 12.72 -8.21
C TYR A 119 4.28 12.94 -9.53
N SER A 120 3.72 11.87 -10.05
CA SER A 120 2.80 11.90 -11.18
C SER A 120 1.60 11.02 -10.91
N ILE A 121 0.43 11.53 -11.27
CA ILE A 121 -0.86 10.87 -11.08
C ILE A 121 -1.59 10.75 -12.41
N LYS A 122 -2.10 9.55 -12.73
CA LYS A 122 -2.91 9.29 -13.93
C LYS A 122 -4.11 8.41 -13.62
N TYR A 123 -5.18 8.61 -14.37
CA TYR A 123 -6.37 7.76 -14.34
C TYR A 123 -6.54 7.05 -15.68
N ILE A 124 -6.44 5.71 -15.69
CA ILE A 124 -6.49 4.88 -16.90
C ILE A 124 -7.36 3.67 -16.59
N ASN A 125 -8.34 3.36 -17.45
CA ASN A 125 -9.15 2.13 -17.34
C ASN A 125 -9.79 1.87 -15.96
N ARG A 126 -10.26 2.93 -15.29
CA ARG A 126 -10.85 2.89 -13.93
C ARG A 126 -9.86 2.66 -12.78
N ASP A 127 -8.56 2.69 -13.08
CA ASP A 127 -7.49 2.58 -12.11
C ASP A 127 -6.79 3.95 -12.00
N LEU A 128 -6.44 4.34 -10.77
CA LEU A 128 -5.62 5.48 -10.47
C LEU A 128 -4.19 5.00 -10.24
N TYR A 129 -3.24 5.64 -10.90
CA TYR A 129 -1.81 5.35 -10.83
C TYR A 129 -1.10 6.55 -10.23
N LEU A 130 -0.25 6.30 -9.26
CA LEU A 130 0.59 7.29 -8.59
C LEU A 130 2.02 6.74 -8.54
N TRP A 131 2.99 7.52 -8.98
CA TRP A 131 4.41 7.18 -8.89
C TRP A 131 5.23 8.41 -8.51
N TRP A 132 6.34 8.21 -7.80
CA TRP A 132 7.22 9.24 -7.24
C TRP A 132 8.64 8.72 -7.05
#